data_AF-A0A7L8CT15-F1
#
_entry.id   AF-A0A7L8CT15-F1
#
_cell.length_a   1.000
_cell.length_b   1.000
_cell.length_c   1.000
_cell.angle_alpha   90.00
_cell.angle_beta   90.00
_cell.angle_gamma   90.00
#
_symmetry.space_group_name_H-M   'P 1'
#
loop_
_entity.id
_entity.type
_entity.pdbx_description
1 polymer ?
#
loop_
_entity_poly.entity_id
_entity_poly.type
_entity_poly.pdbx_seq_one_letter_code
_entity_poly.pdbx_strand_id
1 'polypeptide(L)'
;MFTGGMPSPAWVAGFRALTCELPRSMVFHHWGDIDVGGFRIAARLQEIAMPASVSLQPWLMDITLDGRGNEVKDSTRDAMRAAAIRAGWSTFDRLPALTLEQERVGVILPSLI
;
A
#
# COMPACT_ATOMS: atom_id res chain seq x y z
N MET A 1 -8.30 -3.74 -7.35
CA MET A 1 -9.35 -2.78 -7.76
C MET A 1 -8.71 -1.41 -7.88
N PHE A 2 -9.04 -0.61 -8.89
CA PHE A 2 -8.51 0.74 -9.05
C PHE A 2 -9.26 1.74 -8.15
N THR A 3 -8.54 2.54 -7.35
CA THR A 3 -9.15 3.49 -6.40
C THR A 3 -9.38 4.89 -6.97
N GLY A 4 -8.56 5.33 -7.94
CA GLY A 4 -8.61 6.71 -8.45
C GLY A 4 -8.23 7.77 -7.41
N GLY A 5 -7.32 7.44 -6.49
CA GLY A 5 -6.95 8.27 -5.33
C GLY A 5 -7.47 7.69 -4.02
N MET A 6 -7.80 8.56 -3.06
CA MET A 6 -8.38 8.15 -1.78
C MET A 6 -9.75 7.48 -2.02
N PRO A 7 -9.97 6.24 -1.59
CA PRO A 7 -11.20 5.52 -1.90
C PRO A 7 -12.42 6.22 -1.27
N SER A 8 -13.45 6.43 -2.08
CA SER A 8 -14.73 6.98 -1.62
C SER A 8 -15.46 5.98 -0.69
N PRO A 9 -16.43 6.44 0.11
CA PRO A 9 -17.22 5.54 0.96
C PRO A 9 -17.90 4.39 0.19
N ALA A 10 -18.39 4.67 -1.02
CA ALA A 10 -19.01 3.64 -1.87
C ALA A 10 -17.99 2.60 -2.35
N TRP A 11 -16.79 3.05 -2.74
CA TRP A 11 -15.71 2.14 -3.14
C TRP A 11 -15.32 1.22 -1.98
N VAL A 12 -15.14 1.79 -0.78
CA VAL A 12 -14.83 1.02 0.44
C VAL A 12 -15.89 -0.04 0.69
N ALA A 13 -17.18 0.35 0.66
CA ALA A 13 -18.27 -0.57 0.94
C ALA A 13 -18.26 -1.76 -0.03
N GLY A 14 -18.04 -1.49 -1.33
CA GLY A 14 -17.93 -2.53 -2.35
C GLY A 14 -16.70 -3.44 -2.13
N PHE A 15 -15.53 -2.87 -1.87
CA PHE A 15 -14.31 -3.66 -1.66
C PHE A 15 -14.39 -4.48 -0.37
N ARG A 16 -15.01 -3.96 0.69
CA ARG A 16 -15.26 -4.71 1.92
C ARG A 16 -16.22 -5.87 1.71
N ALA A 17 -17.32 -5.65 0.99
CA ALA A 17 -18.25 -6.73 0.65
C ALA A 17 -17.54 -7.85 -0.13
N LEU A 18 -16.71 -7.47 -1.11
CA LEU A 18 -15.90 -8.41 -1.87
C LEU A 18 -14.93 -9.19 -0.96
N THR A 19 -14.11 -8.50 -0.16
CA THR A 19 -13.09 -9.13 0.68
C THR A 19 -13.66 -10.05 1.77
N CYS A 20 -14.88 -9.79 2.25
CA CYS A 20 -15.57 -10.66 3.20
C CYS A 20 -16.05 -11.99 2.60
N GLU A 21 -16.44 -11.99 1.32
CA GLU A 21 -16.97 -13.19 0.63
C GLU A 21 -15.86 -14.06 0.03
N LEU A 22 -14.66 -13.52 -0.12
CA LEU A 22 -13.53 -14.24 -0.70
C LEU A 22 -12.89 -15.21 0.30
N PRO A 23 -12.27 -16.30 -0.19
CA PRO A 23 -11.58 -17.25 0.68
C PRO A 23 -10.53 -16.57 1.56
N ARG A 24 -10.45 -16.98 2.83
CA ARG A 24 -9.45 -16.45 3.79
C ARG A 24 -8.00 -16.71 3.36
N SER A 25 -7.78 -17.67 2.47
CA SER A 25 -6.47 -17.95 1.88
C SER A 25 -6.07 -16.94 0.82
N MET A 26 -6.97 -16.05 0.38
CA MET A 26 -6.65 -15.09 -0.66
C MET A 26 -5.73 -13.98 -0.16
N VAL A 27 -4.70 -13.69 -0.95
CA VAL A 27 -3.75 -12.62 -0.69
C VAL A 27 -4.19 -11.36 -1.42
N PHE A 28 -4.29 -10.27 -0.68
CA PHE A 28 -4.61 -8.96 -1.24
C PHE A 28 -3.33 -8.14 -1.31
N HIS A 29 -3.04 -7.60 -2.49
CA HIS A 29 -1.89 -6.75 -2.73
C HIS A 29 -2.36 -5.32 -2.98
N HIS A 30 -1.63 -4.34 -2.43
CA HIS A 30 -1.78 -2.93 -2.74
C HIS A 30 -0.56 -2.46 -3.54
N TRP A 31 -0.83 -1.73 -4.63
CA TRP A 31 0.17 -1.08 -5.44
C TRP A 31 -0.30 0.35 -5.72
N GLY A 32 0.60 1.29 -5.56
CA GLY A 32 0.40 2.71 -5.75
C GLY A 32 1.73 3.43 -5.60
N ASP A 33 1.68 4.75 -5.65
CA ASP A 33 2.89 5.56 -5.63
C ASP A 33 3.62 5.41 -4.29
N ILE A 34 4.95 5.41 -4.34
CA ILE A 34 5.80 5.41 -3.15
C ILE A 34 5.91 6.84 -2.65
N ASP A 35 4.80 7.34 -2.11
CA ASP A 35 4.66 8.68 -1.56
C ASP A 35 3.65 8.70 -0.41
N VAL A 36 3.45 9.86 0.23
CA VAL A 36 2.52 9.97 1.37
C VAL A 36 1.08 9.58 0.97
N GLY A 37 0.66 9.86 -0.27
CA GLY A 37 -0.66 9.54 -0.78
C GLY A 37 -0.88 8.02 -0.88
N GLY A 38 0.00 7.31 -1.56
CA GLY A 38 -0.06 5.87 -1.77
C GLY A 38 -0.05 5.10 -0.45
N PHE A 39 0.81 5.47 0.50
CA PHE A 39 0.84 4.85 1.83
C PHE A 39 -0.42 5.17 2.66
N ARG A 40 -1.00 6.37 2.54
CA ARG A 40 -2.26 6.71 3.23
C ARG A 40 -3.45 5.93 2.67
N ILE A 41 -3.47 5.66 1.36
CA ILE A 41 -4.48 4.80 0.75
C ILE A 41 -4.35 3.38 1.30
N ALA A 42 -3.14 2.82 1.33
CA ALA A 42 -2.89 1.50 1.91
C ALA A 42 -3.39 1.39 3.37
N ALA A 43 -3.03 2.38 4.20
CA ALA A 43 -3.48 2.45 5.59
C ALA A 43 -5.01 2.49 5.68
N ARG A 44 -5.66 3.33 4.87
CA ARG A 44 -7.12 3.43 4.84
C ARG A 44 -7.77 2.10 4.47
N LEU A 45 -7.25 1.42 3.45
CA LEU A 45 -7.78 0.14 3.01
C LEU A 45 -7.67 -0.92 4.12
N GLN A 46 -6.50 -1.03 4.76
CA GLN A 46 -6.30 -1.98 5.85
C GLN A 46 -7.23 -1.72 7.04
N GLU A 47 -7.45 -0.46 7.42
CA GLU A 47 -8.22 -0.10 8.61
C GLU A 47 -9.73 -0.32 8.46
N ILE A 48 -10.28 -0.09 7.26
CA ILE A 48 -11.73 -0.01 7.10
C ILE A 48 -12.32 -0.86 5.97
N ALA A 49 -11.49 -1.34 5.06
CA ALA A 49 -11.95 -2.15 3.93
C ALA A 49 -11.56 -3.62 4.07
N MET A 50 -10.45 -3.93 4.75
CA MET A 50 -10.00 -5.30 4.98
C MET A 50 -10.66 -5.94 6.21
N PRO A 51 -11.00 -7.23 6.18
CA PRO A 51 -11.33 -7.99 7.38
C PRO A 51 -10.15 -8.02 8.36
N ALA A 52 -10.43 -8.03 9.67
CA ALA A 52 -9.39 -7.92 10.72
C ALA A 52 -8.33 -9.04 10.67
N SER A 53 -8.67 -10.21 10.12
CA SER A 53 -7.75 -11.35 9.97
C SER A 53 -6.97 -11.34 8.65
N VAL A 54 -7.15 -10.34 7.81
CA VAL A 54 -6.54 -10.26 6.47
C VAL A 54 -5.62 -9.06 6.41
N SER A 55 -4.37 -9.31 6.00
CA SER A 55 -3.35 -8.28 5.83
C SER A 55 -3.18 -7.97 4.34
N LEU A 56 -3.31 -6.69 4.01
CA LEU A 56 -2.99 -6.13 2.71
C LEU A 56 -1.46 -6.10 2.53
N GLN A 57 -0.94 -6.72 1.48
CA GLN A 57 0.50 -6.81 1.22
C GLN A 57 0.99 -5.65 0.34
N PRO A 58 2.15 -5.04 0.64
CA PRO A 58 2.74 -4.02 -0.21
C PRO A 58 3.37 -4.66 -1.45
N TRP A 59 2.78 -4.46 -2.62
CA TRP A 59 3.34 -4.97 -3.88
C TRP A 59 4.05 -3.83 -4.61
N LEU A 60 5.36 -4.02 -4.88
CA LEU A 60 6.23 -3.07 -5.58
C LEU A 60 6.35 -1.68 -4.92
N MET A 61 5.98 -1.56 -3.64
CA MET A 61 6.05 -0.29 -2.90
C MET A 61 7.29 -0.14 -2.03
N ASP A 62 8.15 -1.16 -1.94
CA ASP A 62 9.40 -1.08 -1.19
C ASP A 62 10.51 -0.47 -2.06
N ILE A 63 10.70 0.84 -1.92
CA ILE A 63 11.73 1.60 -2.64
C ILE A 63 13.15 1.15 -2.33
N THR A 64 13.38 0.42 -1.23
CA THR A 64 14.71 -0.09 -0.89
C THR A 64 15.18 -1.17 -1.86
N LEU A 65 14.24 -1.79 -2.60
CA LEU A 65 14.53 -2.81 -3.60
C LEU A 65 15.01 -2.24 -4.94
N ASP A 66 14.56 -1.03 -5.31
CA ASP A 66 15.01 -0.32 -6.53
C ASP A 66 16.18 0.64 -6.22
N GLY A 67 16.16 1.25 -5.03
CA GLY A 67 17.18 2.22 -4.60
C GLY A 67 17.17 3.53 -5.38
N ARG A 68 16.11 3.78 -6.17
CA ARG A 68 15.94 4.97 -7.01
C ARG A 68 14.71 5.73 -6.58
N GLY A 69 14.78 7.05 -6.60
CA GLY A 69 13.67 7.93 -6.23
C GLY A 69 14.09 9.39 -6.22
N ASN A 70 13.12 10.26 -5.98
CA ASN A 70 13.37 11.68 -5.76
C ASN A 70 13.55 11.93 -4.26
N GLU A 71 14.56 12.70 -3.89
CA GLU A 71 14.78 13.08 -2.49
C GLU A 71 13.61 13.92 -1.95
N VAL A 72 13.20 13.61 -0.72
CA VAL A 72 12.19 14.36 0.02
C VAL A 72 12.67 14.71 1.42
N LYS A 73 11.91 15.56 2.11
CA LYS A 73 12.20 15.90 3.52
C LYS A 73 11.98 14.69 4.42
N ASP A 74 12.72 14.64 5.52
CA ASP A 74 12.54 13.65 6.59
C ASP A 74 11.11 13.61 7.13
N SER A 75 10.41 14.75 7.19
CA SER A 75 9.00 14.78 7.60
C SER A 75 8.07 14.04 6.63
N THR A 76 8.38 14.05 5.33
CA THR A 76 7.64 13.29 4.31
C THR A 76 7.88 11.79 4.50
N ARG A 77 9.14 11.39 4.68
CA ARG A 77 9.52 10.01 5.02
C ARG A 77 8.79 9.52 6.27
N ASP A 78 8.80 10.31 7.33
CA ASP A 78 8.18 9.94 8.59
C ASP A 78 6.65 9.79 8.47
N ALA A 79 6.00 10.62 7.65
CA ALA A 79 4.59 10.46 7.31
C ALA A 79 4.30 9.18 6.51
N MET A 80 5.17 8.80 5.57
CA MET A 80 5.08 7.54 4.83
C MET A 80 5.23 6.35 5.79
N ARG A 81 6.25 6.36 6.66
CA ARG A 81 6.49 5.32 7.68
C ARG A 81 5.30 5.16 8.63
N ALA A 82 4.74 6.27 9.13
CA ALA A 82 3.57 6.24 10.00
C ALA A 82 2.33 5.63 9.32
N ALA A 83 2.12 5.94 8.04
CA ALA A 83 1.04 5.33 7.26
C ALA A 83 1.31 3.84 6.96
N ALA A 84 2.55 3.46 6.65
CA ALA A 84 2.93 2.07 6.46
C ALA A 84 2.68 1.21 7.72
N ILE A 85 3.03 1.73 8.90
CA ILE A 85 2.74 1.06 10.18
C ILE A 85 1.23 0.84 10.37
N ARG A 86 0.40 1.84 10.05
CA ARG A 86 -1.06 1.72 10.10
C ARG A 86 -1.61 0.73 9.08
N ALA A 87 -0.94 0.57 7.94
CA ALA A 87 -1.23 -0.49 6.97
C ALA A 87 -0.77 -1.89 7.42
N GLY A 88 -0.10 -2.00 8.57
CA GLY A 88 0.45 -3.26 9.08
C GLY A 88 1.83 -3.61 8.52
N TRP A 89 2.50 -2.68 7.83
CA TRP A 89 3.79 -2.91 7.16
C TRP A 89 4.95 -2.48 8.05
N SER A 90 5.19 -3.21 9.13
CA SER A 90 6.23 -2.87 10.12
C SER A 90 7.65 -2.84 9.55
N THR A 91 7.94 -3.59 8.48
CA THR A 91 9.24 -3.61 7.80
C THR A 91 9.59 -2.30 7.08
N PHE A 92 8.62 -1.40 6.91
CA PHE A 92 8.81 -0.10 6.27
C PHE A 92 9.29 0.99 7.25
N ASP A 93 9.58 0.64 8.51
CA ASP A 93 10.19 1.54 9.50
C ASP A 93 11.52 2.16 9.01
N ARG A 94 12.19 1.51 8.06
CA ARG A 94 13.47 1.91 7.46
C ARG A 94 13.38 2.63 6.12
N LEU A 95 12.18 2.96 5.64
CA LEU A 95 12.01 3.67 4.36
C LEU A 95 12.97 4.88 4.26
N PRO A 96 13.75 5.03 3.18
CA PRO A 96 14.59 6.20 2.98
C PRO A 96 13.73 7.44 2.69
N ALA A 97 14.34 8.63 2.75
CA ALA A 97 13.67 9.88 2.37
C ALA A 97 13.62 10.04 0.84
N LEU A 98 12.94 9.10 0.19
CA LEU A 98 12.78 9.02 -1.26
C LEU A 98 11.31 8.79 -1.63
N THR A 99 10.88 9.35 -2.75
CA THR A 99 9.58 9.04 -3.37
C THR A 99 9.75 8.56 -4.81
N LEU A 100 8.79 7.78 -5.28
CA LEU A 100 8.80 7.21 -6.63
C LEU A 100 7.38 6.94 -7.11
N GLU A 101 7.04 7.46 -8.29
CA GLU A 101 5.76 7.15 -8.96
C GLU A 101 5.69 5.66 -9.33
N GLN A 102 4.52 5.05 -9.19
CA GLN A 102 4.35 3.61 -9.45
C GLN A 102 4.73 3.22 -10.89
N GLU A 103 4.49 4.09 -11.88
CA GLU A 103 4.77 3.83 -13.30
C GLU A 103 6.28 3.74 -13.59
N ARG A 104 7.11 4.17 -12.64
CA ARG A 104 8.57 4.08 -12.72
C ARG A 104 9.12 2.77 -12.16
N VAL A 105 8.29 1.96 -11.50
CA VAL A 105 8.69 0.66 -10.97
C VAL A 105 8.52 -0.41 -12.04
N GLY A 106 9.54 -1.23 -12.24
CA GLY A 106 9.44 -2.39 -13.13
C GLY A 106 8.38 -3.37 -12.62
N VAL A 107 7.35 -3.63 -13.42
CA VAL A 107 6.25 -4.50 -13.01
C VAL A 107 6.68 -5.95 -13.04
N ILE A 108 6.65 -6.61 -11.88
CA ILE A 108 6.88 -8.05 -11.73
C ILE A 108 5.64 -8.64 -11.07
N LEU A 109 4.91 -9.50 -11.79
CA LEU A 109 3.75 -10.19 -11.23
C LEU A 109 4.16 -11.03 -10.02
N PRO A 110 3.33 -11.07 -8.94
CA PRO A 110 3.56 -12.03 -7.87
C PRO A 110 3.63 -13.42 -8.49
N SER A 111 4.73 -14.14 -8.21
CA SER A 111 4.87 -15.51 -8.67
C SER A 111 3.66 -16.32 -8.15
N LEU A 112 2.90 -16.91 -9.07
CA LEU A 112 1.86 -17.88 -8.74
C LEU A 112 2.58 -19.07 -8.10
N ILE A 113 2.54 -19.16 -6.77
CA ILE A 113 2.93 -20.36 -6.02
C ILE A 113 1.74 -21.32 -6.03
#